data_AF-A0AA44NJ94-F1
#
_entry.id   AF-A0AA44NJ94-F1
#
_cell.length_a   1.000
_cell.length_b   1.000
_cell.length_c   1.000
_cell.angle_alpha   90.00
_cell.angle_beta   90.00
_cell.angle_gamma   90.00
#
_symmetry.space_group_name_H-M   'P 1'
#
loop_
_entity.id
_entity.type
_entity.pdbx_description
1 polymer ?
#
loop_
_entity_poly.entity_id
_entity_poly.type
_entity_poly.pdbx_seq_one_letter_code
_entity_poly.pdbx_strand_id
1 'polypeptide(L)'
;MADISVINQGADVVCKGNKKGLLSRMVSAVKAAPSLVNNRTAKALFKYVAMPLALFLAARGMAHAEDLTAAGKQDATDTFGEDSTMMYYFMIAEVVLVFLLYLKSHNPATFLLIPVFIVITKIIFSIISARSGG
;
A
#
# COMPACT_ATOMS: atom_id res chain seq x y z
N MET A 1 3.45 -2.65 46.69
CA MET A 1 3.50 -3.89 45.88
C MET A 1 2.22 -3.98 45.06
N ALA A 2 2.16 -3.32 43.91
CA ALA A 2 0.99 -3.34 43.01
C ALA A 2 1.36 -3.32 41.51
N ASP A 3 2.62 -3.57 41.15
CA ASP A 3 3.13 -3.38 39.78
C ASP A 3 3.31 -4.68 38.97
N ILE A 4 2.81 -5.83 39.46
CA ILE A 4 3.06 -7.14 38.81
C ILE A 4 1.81 -7.69 38.09
N SER A 5 0.64 -7.04 38.17
CA SER A 5 -0.59 -7.53 37.52
C SER A 5 -0.80 -7.02 36.09
N VAL A 6 -0.20 -5.89 35.70
CA VAL A 6 -0.43 -5.27 34.36
C VAL A 6 0.35 -6.00 33.25
N ILE A 7 1.43 -6.71 33.60
CA ILE A 7 2.27 -7.41 32.62
C ILE A 7 1.62 -8.74 32.17
N ASN A 8 0.74 -9.33 32.99
CA ASN A 8 0.08 -10.59 32.66
C ASN A 8 -1.17 -10.41 31.76
N GLN A 9 -1.71 -9.19 31.65
CA GLN A 9 -2.83 -8.91 30.73
C GLN A 9 -2.40 -8.90 29.25
N GLY A 10 -1.10 -8.71 28.97
CA GLY A 10 -0.55 -8.72 27.61
C GLY A 10 -0.18 -10.11 27.08
N ALA A 11 -0.03 -11.11 27.96
CA ALA A 11 0.38 -12.46 27.59
C ALA A 11 -0.81 -13.39 27.26
N ASP A 12 -2.00 -13.14 27.81
CA ASP A 12 -3.18 -14.01 27.62
C ASP A 12 -3.84 -13.85 26.23
N VAL A 13 -3.60 -12.75 25.50
CA VAL A 13 -4.17 -12.56 24.16
C VAL A 13 -3.42 -13.37 23.08
N VAL A 14 -2.24 -13.92 23.39
CA VAL A 14 -1.40 -14.66 22.43
C VAL A 14 -1.85 -16.12 22.25
N CYS A 15 -2.66 -16.66 23.17
CA CYS A 15 -3.02 -18.08 23.17
C CYS A 15 -4.52 -18.34 22.93
N LYS A 16 -5.07 -17.92 21.78
CA LYS A 16 -6.26 -18.61 21.24
C LYS A 16 -6.30 -18.59 19.72
N GLY A 17 -5.80 -19.68 19.14
CA GLY A 17 -5.88 -19.94 17.71
C GLY A 17 -7.32 -19.85 17.21
N ASN A 18 -7.54 -19.00 16.22
CA ASN A 18 -8.67 -19.15 15.31
C ASN A 18 -8.19 -18.78 13.91
N LYS A 19 -8.30 -19.74 12.98
CA LYS A 19 -7.86 -19.64 11.59
C LYS A 19 -8.76 -18.66 10.84
N LYS A 20 -8.57 -17.36 11.08
CA LYS A 20 -9.28 -16.29 10.39
C LYS A 20 -8.48 -15.89 9.16
N GLY A 21 -9.02 -16.25 7.99
CA GLY A 21 -8.38 -16.05 6.69
C GLY A 21 -8.00 -14.59 6.41
N LEU A 22 -7.20 -14.37 5.36
CA LEU A 22 -6.64 -13.07 4.97
C LEU A 22 -7.72 -11.99 4.83
N LEU A 23 -8.89 -12.36 4.31
CA LEU A 23 -10.07 -11.50 4.20
C LEU A 23 -10.65 -11.09 5.56
N SER A 24 -10.64 -11.98 6.56
CA SER A 24 -11.06 -11.64 7.92
C SER A 24 -10.10 -10.65 8.57
N ARG A 25 -8.80 -10.70 8.25
CA ARG A 25 -7.82 -9.74 8.76
C ARG A 25 -8.01 -8.38 8.10
N MET A 26 -8.34 -8.34 6.81
CA MET A 26 -8.71 -7.11 6.09
C MET A 26 -10.00 -6.50 6.63
N VAL A 27 -11.04 -7.31 6.85
CA VAL A 27 -12.30 -6.85 7.45
C VAL A 27 -12.08 -6.38 8.90
N SER A 28 -11.22 -7.03 9.68
CA SER A 28 -10.85 -6.55 11.01
C SER A 28 -10.02 -5.26 10.97
N ALA A 29 -9.15 -5.08 9.97
CA ALA A 29 -8.41 -3.84 9.76
C ALA A 29 -9.34 -2.69 9.32
N VAL A 30 -10.30 -2.96 8.44
CA VAL A 30 -11.35 -2.02 8.02
C VAL A 30 -12.28 -1.69 9.20
N LYS A 31 -12.62 -2.67 10.04
CA LYS A 31 -13.43 -2.47 11.25
C LYS A 31 -12.66 -1.73 12.36
N ALA A 32 -11.32 -1.78 12.36
CA ALA A 32 -10.44 -1.01 13.24
C ALA A 32 -10.02 0.36 12.64
N ALA A 33 -10.32 0.62 11.37
CA ALA A 33 -10.13 1.93 10.76
C ALA A 33 -10.86 3.07 11.51
N PRO A 34 -12.12 2.93 11.98
CA PRO A 34 -12.78 4.00 12.72
C PRO A 34 -12.14 4.29 14.09
N SER A 35 -11.47 3.32 14.73
CA SER A 35 -10.78 3.54 16.01
C SER A 35 -9.39 4.18 15.84
N LEU A 36 -8.72 3.97 14.70
CA LEU A 36 -7.48 4.68 14.32
C LEU A 36 -7.76 6.12 13.82
N VAL A 37 -8.99 6.39 13.36
CA VAL A 37 -9.51 7.73 13.00
C VAL A 37 -9.95 8.52 14.24
N ASN A 38 -9.66 8.08 15.46
CA ASN A 38 -9.92 8.89 16.66
C ASN A 38 -8.83 9.94 16.95
N ASN A 39 -7.69 9.88 16.27
CA ASN A 39 -6.66 10.92 16.39
C ASN A 39 -7.06 12.17 15.58
N ARG A 40 -6.95 13.37 16.19
CA ARG A 40 -7.27 14.66 15.52
C ARG A 40 -6.48 14.85 14.21
N THR A 41 -5.26 14.32 14.16
CA THR A 41 -4.40 14.30 12.97
C THR A 41 -4.93 13.39 11.86
N ALA A 42 -5.46 12.22 12.19
CA ALA A 42 -6.06 11.30 11.22
C ALA A 42 -7.36 11.86 10.62
N LYS A 43 -8.20 12.52 11.45
CA LYS A 43 -9.40 13.21 10.95
C LYS A 43 -9.06 14.40 10.06
N ALA A 44 -8.01 15.16 10.40
CA ALA A 44 -7.53 16.27 9.58
C ALA A 44 -6.99 15.76 8.24
N LEU A 45 -6.11 14.75 8.24
CA LEU A 45 -5.59 14.15 7.00
C LEU A 45 -6.70 13.55 6.14
N PHE A 46 -7.66 12.86 6.74
CA PHE A 46 -8.79 12.31 6.00
C PHE A 46 -9.65 13.42 5.36
N LYS A 47 -9.96 14.48 6.11
CA LYS A 47 -10.83 15.57 5.64
C LYS A 47 -10.15 16.47 4.60
N TYR A 48 -8.88 16.80 4.80
CA TYR A 48 -8.15 17.76 3.96
C TYR A 48 -7.38 17.12 2.81
N VAL A 49 -7.01 15.84 2.92
CA VAL A 49 -6.21 15.16 1.90
C VAL A 49 -7.00 14.04 1.24
N ALA A 50 -7.51 13.09 2.02
CA ALA A 50 -8.15 11.89 1.45
C ALA A 50 -9.49 12.19 0.76
N MET A 51 -10.33 13.04 1.35
CA MET A 51 -11.66 13.38 0.80
C MET A 51 -11.58 14.14 -0.54
N PRO A 52 -10.76 15.20 -0.70
CA PRO A 52 -10.61 15.85 -2.01
C PRO A 52 -9.91 14.94 -3.04
N LEU A 53 -8.96 14.09 -2.63
CA LEU A 53 -8.37 13.09 -3.54
C LEU A 53 -9.40 12.08 -4.03
N ALA A 54 -10.22 11.55 -3.14
CA ALA A 54 -11.28 10.60 -3.50
C ALA A 54 -12.31 11.23 -4.43
N LEU A 55 -12.67 12.50 -4.19
CA LEU A 55 -13.59 13.25 -5.05
C LEU A 55 -12.98 13.53 -6.43
N PHE A 56 -11.69 13.86 -6.48
CA PHE A 56 -10.94 14.03 -7.73
C PHE A 56 -10.85 12.74 -8.55
N LEU A 57 -10.56 11.60 -7.89
CA LEU A 57 -10.53 10.28 -8.51
C LEU A 57 -11.91 9.85 -9.02
N ALA A 58 -12.97 10.13 -8.27
CA ALA A 58 -14.34 9.85 -8.71
C ALA A 58 -14.75 10.74 -9.90
N ALA A 59 -14.40 12.02 -9.89
CA ALA A 59 -14.68 12.95 -10.99
C ALA A 59 -13.94 12.54 -12.28
N ARG A 60 -12.68 12.10 -12.17
CA ARG A 60 -11.88 11.53 -13.28
C ARG A 60 -12.54 10.31 -13.93
N GLY A 61 -13.24 9.48 -13.15
CA GLY A 61 -13.91 8.28 -13.67
C GLY A 61 -15.24 8.57 -14.37
N MET A 62 -15.91 9.68 -14.04
CA MET A 62 -17.26 10.00 -14.53
C MET A 62 -17.26 10.97 -15.71
N ALA A 63 -16.27 11.86 -15.78
CA ALA A 63 -16.06 12.73 -16.92
C ALA A 63 -14.72 12.33 -17.54
N HIS A 64 -14.74 11.83 -18.78
CA HIS A 64 -13.56 11.62 -19.62
C HIS A 64 -12.88 12.97 -19.92
N ALA A 65 -12.37 13.63 -18.88
CA ALA A 65 -11.66 14.91 -18.92
C ALA A 65 -10.20 14.67 -19.30
N GLU A 66 -10.00 13.93 -20.38
CA GLU A 66 -8.69 13.69 -20.98
C GLU A 66 -8.06 15.02 -21.42
N ASP A 67 -8.86 16.00 -21.85
CA ASP A 67 -8.37 17.27 -22.39
C ASP A 67 -7.68 18.16 -21.33
N LEU A 68 -8.37 18.52 -20.23
CA LEU A 68 -7.79 19.43 -19.22
C LEU A 68 -6.57 18.84 -18.49
N THR A 69 -6.44 17.52 -18.51
CA THR A 69 -5.37 16.82 -17.79
C THR A 69 -4.34 16.18 -18.72
N ALA A 70 -4.47 16.37 -20.04
CA ALA A 70 -3.51 15.92 -21.03
C ALA A 70 -2.11 16.51 -20.75
N ALA A 71 -2.06 17.80 -20.39
CA ALA A 71 -0.82 18.48 -20.04
C ALA A 71 -0.07 17.81 -18.86
N GLY A 72 -0.81 17.30 -17.86
CA GLY A 72 -0.20 16.63 -16.70
C GLY A 72 0.04 15.13 -16.88
N LYS A 73 -0.45 14.52 -17.97
CA LYS A 73 -0.27 13.08 -18.23
C LYS A 73 1.18 12.76 -18.59
N GLN A 74 1.83 13.64 -19.36
CA GLN A 74 3.23 13.44 -19.75
C GLN A 74 4.15 13.55 -18.54
N ASP A 75 4.04 14.62 -17.74
CA ASP A 75 4.83 14.79 -16.51
C ASP A 75 4.64 13.64 -15.51
N ALA A 76 3.42 13.12 -15.38
CA ALA A 76 3.14 11.97 -14.55
C ALA A 76 3.78 10.68 -15.09
N THR A 77 3.81 10.51 -16.41
CA THR A 77 4.46 9.36 -17.07
C THR A 77 5.98 9.45 -16.92
N ASP A 78 6.56 10.62 -17.07
CA ASP A 78 8.00 10.83 -16.89
C ASP A 78 8.40 10.66 -15.41
N THR A 79 7.51 11.00 -14.47
CA THR A 79 7.75 10.84 -13.03
C THR A 79 7.48 9.43 -12.50
N PHE A 80 6.51 8.68 -13.04
CA PHE A 80 6.10 7.38 -12.50
C PHE A 80 6.10 6.22 -13.51
N GLY A 81 6.61 6.44 -14.72
CA GLY A 81 6.67 5.43 -15.78
C GLY A 81 7.71 4.34 -15.53
N GLU A 82 7.76 3.36 -16.44
CA GLU A 82 8.61 2.17 -16.30
C GLU A 82 10.10 2.51 -16.18
N ASP A 83 10.57 3.48 -16.98
CA ASP A 83 11.96 3.94 -16.98
C ASP A 83 12.21 5.15 -16.07
N SER A 84 11.27 5.48 -15.18
CA SER A 84 11.41 6.62 -14.28
C SER A 84 12.40 6.36 -13.14
N THR A 85 13.04 7.44 -12.68
CA THR A 85 13.84 7.46 -11.44
C THR A 85 13.06 7.00 -10.22
N MET A 86 11.75 7.24 -10.15
CA MET A 86 10.92 6.74 -9.04
C MET A 86 10.79 5.22 -9.07
N MET A 87 10.61 4.64 -10.25
CA MET A 87 10.54 3.19 -10.42
C MET A 87 11.86 2.53 -10.03
N TYR A 88 12.99 3.16 -10.36
CA TYR A 88 14.31 2.74 -9.91
C TYR A 88 14.42 2.68 -8.38
N TYR A 89 13.95 3.71 -7.66
CA TYR A 89 13.96 3.69 -6.19
C TYR A 89 13.06 2.60 -5.60
N PHE A 90 11.90 2.34 -6.20
CA PHE A 90 11.05 1.21 -5.79
C PHE A 90 11.74 -0.15 -5.98
N MET A 91 12.50 -0.32 -7.07
CA MET A 91 13.27 -1.54 -7.27
C MET A 91 14.37 -1.72 -6.21
N ILE A 92 15.10 -0.66 -5.85
CA ILE A 92 16.08 -0.73 -4.76
C ILE A 92 15.39 -1.04 -3.43
N ALA A 93 14.27 -0.37 -3.13
CA ALA A 93 13.53 -0.57 -1.90
C ALA A 93 13.05 -2.02 -1.74
N GLU A 94 12.59 -2.65 -2.82
CA GLU A 94 12.18 -4.06 -2.80
C GLU A 94 13.36 -4.98 -2.45
N VAL A 95 14.54 -4.77 -3.07
CA VAL A 95 15.73 -5.58 -2.77
C VAL A 95 16.14 -5.45 -1.30
N VAL A 96 16.13 -4.23 -0.76
CA VAL A 96 16.43 -3.97 0.66
C VAL A 96 15.38 -4.62 1.56
N LEU A 97 14.09 -4.52 1.22
CA LEU A 97 13.00 -5.09 2.01
C LEU A 97 13.06 -6.62 2.02
N VAL A 98 13.30 -7.24 0.88
CA VAL A 98 13.48 -8.70 0.76
C VAL A 98 14.71 -9.15 1.55
N PHE A 99 15.79 -8.38 1.52
CA PHE A 99 16.97 -8.68 2.32
C PHE A 99 16.69 -8.61 3.83
N LEU A 100 15.99 -7.57 4.30
CA LEU A 100 15.56 -7.47 5.70
C LEU A 100 14.61 -8.61 6.10
N LEU A 101 13.71 -9.01 5.20
CA LEU A 101 12.78 -10.12 5.42
C LEU A 101 13.51 -11.47 5.46
N TYR A 102 14.56 -11.63 4.66
CA TYR A 102 15.45 -12.78 4.69
C TYR A 102 16.19 -12.85 6.05
N LEU A 103 16.77 -11.75 6.54
CA LEU A 103 17.43 -11.72 7.85
C LEU A 103 16.49 -12.10 8.99
N LYS A 104 15.22 -11.72 8.90
CA LYS A 104 14.22 -12.04 9.92
C LYS A 104 13.73 -13.50 9.85
N SER A 105 13.57 -14.06 8.65
CA SER A 105 12.93 -15.38 8.47
C SER A 105 13.91 -16.52 8.20
N HIS A 106 15.15 -16.20 7.82
CA HIS A 106 16.16 -17.14 7.31
C HIS A 106 15.66 -18.10 6.22
N ASN A 107 14.58 -17.74 5.52
CA ASN A 107 14.00 -18.55 4.47
C ASN A 107 14.48 -18.07 3.10
N PRO A 108 15.24 -18.88 2.34
CA PRO A 108 15.71 -18.49 1.01
C PRO A 108 14.59 -18.28 -0.02
N ALA A 109 13.38 -18.80 0.23
CA ALA A 109 12.23 -18.55 -0.62
C ALA A 109 11.82 -17.07 -0.67
N THR A 110 12.25 -16.24 0.29
CA THR A 110 11.99 -14.79 0.28
C THR A 110 12.58 -14.09 -0.94
N PHE A 111 13.69 -14.58 -1.50
CA PHE A 111 14.28 -14.01 -2.72
C PHE A 111 13.38 -14.14 -3.96
N LEU A 112 12.41 -15.05 -3.95
CA LEU A 112 11.45 -15.21 -5.05
C LEU A 112 10.55 -13.97 -5.20
N LEU A 113 10.41 -13.16 -4.15
CA LEU A 113 9.66 -11.90 -4.21
C LEU A 113 10.26 -10.91 -5.22
N ILE A 114 11.58 -10.90 -5.40
CA ILE A 114 12.27 -9.98 -6.33
C ILE A 114 11.82 -10.20 -7.79
N PRO A 115 11.97 -11.40 -8.41
CA PRO A 115 11.52 -11.60 -9.78
C PRO A 115 10.00 -11.48 -9.93
N VAL A 116 9.23 -11.90 -8.92
CA VAL A 116 7.76 -11.73 -8.94
C VAL A 116 7.38 -10.26 -8.97
N PHE A 117 8.00 -9.42 -8.15
CA PHE A 117 7.77 -7.98 -8.13
C PHE A 117 8.07 -7.34 -9.49
N ILE A 118 9.24 -7.64 -10.07
CA ILE A 118 9.65 -7.10 -11.39
C ILE A 118 8.65 -7.46 -12.49
N VAL A 119 8.20 -8.72 -12.55
CA VAL A 119 7.25 -9.16 -13.58
C VAL A 119 5.89 -8.48 -13.39
N ILE A 120 5.40 -8.39 -12.15
CA ILE A 120 4.13 -7.72 -11.86
C ILE A 120 4.18 -6.25 -12.29
N THR A 121 5.25 -5.53 -11.96
CA THR A 121 5.37 -4.11 -12.33
C THR A 121 5.39 -3.93 -13.85
N LYS A 122 6.06 -4.82 -14.59
CA LYS A 122 6.05 -4.80 -16.05
C LYS A 122 4.67 -5.07 -16.66
N ILE A 123 3.93 -6.03 -16.11
CA ILE A 123 2.57 -6.33 -16.56
C ILE A 123 1.65 -5.12 -16.30
N ILE A 124 1.77 -4.49 -15.14
CA ILE A 124 0.98 -3.30 -14.80
C ILE A 124 1.25 -2.17 -15.79
N PHE A 125 2.52 -1.85 -16.07
CA PHE A 125 2.87 -0.82 -17.05
C PHE A 125 2.40 -1.18 -18.47
N SER A 126 2.49 -2.44 -18.86
CA SER A 126 1.96 -2.93 -20.14
C SER A 126 0.43 -2.74 -20.24
N ILE A 127 -0.33 -3.04 -19.18
CA ILE A 127 -1.78 -2.81 -19.16
C ILE A 127 -2.11 -1.32 -19.22
N ILE A 128 -1.35 -0.48 -18.50
CA ILE A 128 -1.53 0.98 -18.51
C ILE A 128 -1.27 1.53 -19.92
N SER A 129 -0.18 1.10 -20.56
CA SER A 129 0.14 1.47 -21.95
C SER A 129 -0.95 1.02 -22.93
N ALA A 130 -1.41 -0.23 -22.83
CA ALA A 130 -2.48 -0.76 -23.68
C ALA A 130 -3.81 -0.01 -23.51
N ARG A 131 -4.12 0.45 -22.29
CA ARG A 131 -5.35 1.22 -22.00
C ARG A 131 -5.22 2.71 -22.32
N SER A 132 -4.00 3.26 -22.29
CA SER A 132 -3.73 4.68 -22.50
C SER A 132 -4.14 5.19 -23.88
N GLY A 133 -4.32 4.28 -24.86
CA GLY A 133 -4.36 4.63 -26.28
C GLY A 133 -2.98 5.12 -26.71
N GLY A 134 -2.35 4.39 -27.63
CA GLY A 134 -1.20 4.93 -28.36
C GLY A 134 -1.63 6.06 -29.28
#